data_AF-A0A2V6L7R5-F1
#
_entry.id   AF-A0A2V6L7R5-F1
#
_cell.length_a   1.000
_cell.length_b   1.000
_cell.length_c   1.000
_cell.angle_alpha   90.00
_cell.angle_beta   90.00
_cell.angle_gamma   90.00
#
_symmetry.space_group_name_H-M   'P 1'
#
loop_
_entity.id
_entity.type
_entity.pdbx_description
1 polymer ?
#
loop_
_entity_poly.entity_id
_entity_poly.type
_entity_poly.pdbx_seq_one_letter_code
_entity_poly.pdbx_strand_id
1 'polypeptide(L)'
;MIVWGGQDYQNTLLNTGGRYCAQSGSPTPTPTPPAQIRLSAEGRKVNGVDTVRLTWSGATSNQIDIYRCVQRLHGCDPAVIATTVNDGRYIDSTGHTGPVGFRYRVCEAGTPTCSKTAGVIFPH
;
A
#
# COMPACT_ATOMS: atom_id res chain seq x y z
N MET A 1 22.95 -21.92 -25.25
CA MET A 1 22.21 -22.97 -25.98
C MET A 1 23.24 -23.84 -26.68
N ILE A 2 23.27 -25.14 -26.38
CA ILE A 2 24.13 -26.08 -27.11
C ILE A 2 23.26 -26.69 -28.22
N VAL A 3 23.72 -26.59 -29.47
CA VAL A 3 23.07 -27.18 -30.64
C VAL A 3 23.86 -28.43 -30.99
N TRP A 4 23.19 -29.58 -30.99
CA TRP A 4 23.78 -30.83 -31.46
C TRP A 4 23.43 -31.02 -32.94
N GLY A 5 24.45 -31.24 -33.78
CA GLY A 5 24.27 -31.67 -35.17
C GLY A 5 24.30 -33.21 -35.27
N GLY A 6 23.54 -33.77 -36.20
CA GLY A 6 23.52 -35.20 -36.48
C GLY A 6 23.08 -35.50 -37.92
N GLN A 7 23.59 -36.61 -38.47
CA GLN A 7 23.24 -37.18 -39.78
C GLN A 7 22.30 -38.37 -39.55
N ASP A 8 21.30 -38.56 -40.41
CA ASP A 8 20.50 -39.77 -40.40
C ASP A 8 21.16 -40.93 -41.18
N TYR A 9 20.57 -42.12 -41.13
CA TYR A 9 21.07 -43.31 -41.84
C TYR A 9 20.98 -43.22 -43.38
N GLN A 10 20.27 -42.23 -43.92
CA GLN A 10 20.17 -41.94 -45.35
C GLN A 10 21.16 -40.85 -45.79
N ASN A 11 22.11 -40.49 -44.93
CA ASN A 11 23.13 -39.47 -45.19
C ASN A 11 22.54 -38.07 -45.46
N THR A 12 21.40 -37.76 -44.83
CA THR A 12 20.79 -36.43 -44.86
C THR A 12 21.33 -35.61 -43.71
N LEU A 13 21.97 -34.46 -44.00
CA LEU A 13 22.36 -33.50 -42.96
C LEU A 13 21.13 -32.76 -42.44
N LEU A 14 20.68 -33.10 -41.22
CA LEU A 14 19.59 -32.42 -40.54
C LEU A 14 20.15 -31.24 -39.75
N ASN A 15 20.55 -30.17 -40.46
CA ASN A 15 20.90 -28.90 -39.83
C ASN A 15 19.83 -27.85 -40.11
N THR A 16 18.71 -27.93 -39.39
CA THR A 16 17.81 -26.79 -39.23
C THR A 16 18.38 -25.87 -38.16
N GLY A 17 19.51 -25.23 -38.50
CA GLY A 17 20.06 -24.10 -37.77
C GLY A 17 19.10 -22.91 -37.86
N GLY A 18 17.99 -23.00 -37.13
CA GLY A 18 17.00 -21.94 -37.00
C GLY A 18 17.66 -20.73 -36.38
N ARG A 19 17.94 -19.72 -37.21
CA ARG A 19 18.35 -18.40 -36.75
C ARG A 19 17.12 -17.74 -36.15
N TYR A 20 16.92 -17.90 -34.85
CA TYR A 20 16.02 -17.02 -34.13
C TYR A 20 16.61 -15.61 -34.21
N CYS A 21 15.89 -14.67 -34.81
CA CYS A 21 16.18 -13.26 -34.63
C CYS A 21 16.01 -12.99 -33.13
N ALA A 22 17.10 -12.79 -32.39
CA ALA A 22 17.00 -12.25 -31.05
C ALA A 22 16.49 -10.83 -31.22
N GLN A 23 15.17 -10.66 -31.13
CA GLN A 23 14.54 -9.35 -31.16
C GLN A 23 15.12 -8.58 -29.97
N SER A 24 16.01 -7.63 -30.24
CA SER A 24 16.60 -6.74 -29.25
C SER A 24 15.51 -5.80 -28.75
N GLY A 25 14.56 -6.34 -27.97
CA GLY A 25 13.62 -5.52 -27.22
C GLY A 25 14.43 -4.73 -26.21
N SER A 26 14.47 -3.41 -26.36
CA SER A 26 14.92 -2.53 -25.29
C SER A 26 14.13 -2.88 -24.03
N PRO A 27 14.75 -3.09 -22.86
CA PRO A 27 14.00 -3.35 -21.64
C PRO A 27 13.07 -2.16 -21.40
N THR A 28 11.77 -2.37 -21.49
CA THR A 28 10.79 -1.36 -21.08
C THR A 28 11.06 -1.06 -19.61
N PRO A 29 11.27 0.21 -19.21
CA PRO A 29 11.45 0.52 -17.81
C PRO A 29 10.18 0.13 -17.04
N THR A 30 10.33 -0.77 -16.07
CA THR A 30 9.27 -1.05 -15.11
C THR A 30 9.03 0.22 -14.29
N PRO A 31 7.78 0.72 -14.16
CA PRO A 31 7.52 1.90 -13.34
C PRO A 31 7.96 1.64 -11.91
N THR A 32 8.80 2.53 -11.37
CA THR A 32 9.14 2.50 -9.94
C THR A 32 7.88 2.85 -9.16
N PRO A 33 7.47 2.06 -8.15
CA PRO A 33 6.29 2.38 -7.34
C PRO A 33 6.42 3.78 -6.74
N PRO A 34 5.37 4.62 -6.76
CA PRO A 34 5.41 5.93 -6.13
C PRO A 34 5.72 5.78 -4.63
N ALA A 35 6.44 6.77 -4.08
CA ALA A 35 6.73 6.82 -2.65
C ALA A 35 5.42 6.71 -1.85
N GLN A 36 5.33 5.69 -0.98
CA GLN A 36 4.10 5.36 -0.29
C GLN A 36 4.15 5.84 1.16
N ILE A 37 3.12 6.60 1.56
CA ILE A 37 2.92 6.94 2.98
C ILE A 37 2.61 5.66 3.76
N ARG A 38 3.43 5.37 4.76
CA ARG A 38 3.26 4.24 5.68
C ARG A 38 2.50 4.73 6.90
N LEU A 39 1.37 4.10 7.21
CA LEU A 39 0.50 4.44 8.34
C LEU A 39 0.37 3.22 9.26
N SER A 40 0.49 3.43 10.57
CA SER A 40 0.13 2.48 11.61
C SER A 40 -0.92 3.07 12.54
N ALA A 41 -1.81 2.23 13.05
CA ALA A 41 -2.85 2.59 14.01
C ALA A 41 -2.80 1.62 15.20
N GLU A 42 -2.77 2.15 16.40
CA GLU A 42 -2.69 1.38 17.64
C GLU A 42 -3.78 1.84 18.62
N GLY A 43 -4.68 0.93 18.98
CA GLY A 43 -5.77 1.20 19.90
C GLY A 43 -5.37 0.98 21.36
N ARG A 44 -5.88 1.84 22.25
CA ARG A 44 -5.84 1.64 23.70
C ARG A 44 -7.08 2.27 24.36
N LYS A 45 -7.51 1.75 25.51
CA LYS A 45 -8.54 2.41 26.33
C LYS A 45 -7.88 3.41 27.28
N VAL A 46 -8.40 4.63 27.31
CA VAL A 46 -7.99 5.70 28.25
C VAL A 46 -9.25 6.16 28.96
N ASN A 47 -9.35 5.90 30.28
CA ASN A 47 -10.54 6.25 31.08
C ASN A 47 -11.86 5.72 30.47
N GLY A 48 -11.83 4.50 29.92
CA GLY A 48 -12.99 3.87 29.28
C GLY A 48 -13.24 4.30 27.82
N VAL A 49 -12.57 5.34 27.33
CA VAL A 49 -12.69 5.84 25.95
C VAL A 49 -11.67 5.18 25.04
N ASP A 50 -12.13 4.75 23.87
CA ASP A 50 -11.27 4.21 22.83
C ASP A 50 -10.40 5.32 22.24
N THR A 51 -9.09 5.21 22.43
CA THR A 51 -8.09 6.17 21.95
C THR A 51 -7.16 5.47 20.97
N VAL A 52 -6.93 6.07 19.81
CA VAL A 52 -6.06 5.50 18.77
C VAL A 52 -4.83 6.39 18.58
N ARG A 53 -3.65 5.78 18.67
CA ARG A 53 -2.41 6.42 18.24
C ARG A 53 -2.18 6.10 16.77
N LEU A 54 -2.08 7.13 15.96
CA LEU A 54 -1.63 7.05 14.58
C LEU A 54 -0.16 7.45 14.51
N THR A 55 0.61 6.71 13.72
CA THR A 55 1.97 7.10 13.33
C THR A 55 2.13 6.94 11.83
N TRP A 56 2.84 7.86 11.20
CA TRP A 56 3.08 7.79 9.76
C TRP A 56 4.47 8.26 9.35
N SER A 57 4.89 7.87 8.16
CA SER A 57 6.13 8.30 7.51
C SER A 57 6.00 8.29 5.99
N GLY A 58 6.89 9.01 5.31
CA GLY A 58 6.94 9.07 3.84
C GLY A 58 6.03 10.11 3.20
N ALA A 59 5.36 10.95 3.99
CA ALA A 59 4.67 12.13 3.50
C ALA A 59 5.65 13.32 3.38
N THR A 60 5.49 14.12 2.33
CA THR A 60 6.35 15.25 1.95
C THR A 60 5.69 16.61 2.19
N SER A 61 4.35 16.67 2.20
CA SER A 61 3.62 17.90 2.54
C SER A 61 3.82 18.33 4.01
N ASN A 62 3.64 19.62 4.30
CA ASN A 62 3.75 20.16 5.67
C ASN A 62 2.53 19.88 6.55
N GLN A 63 1.40 19.52 5.93
CA GLN A 63 0.12 19.30 6.59
C GLN A 63 -0.47 17.97 6.14
N ILE A 64 -1.10 17.25 7.06
CA ILE A 64 -1.68 15.93 6.85
C ILE A 64 -3.15 15.96 7.24
N ASP A 65 -4.00 15.55 6.31
CA ASP A 65 -5.41 15.30 6.57
C ASP A 65 -5.57 13.89 7.14
N ILE A 66 -6.21 13.80 8.30
CA ILE A 66 -6.47 12.54 9.00
C ILE A 66 -7.93 12.17 8.76
N TYR A 67 -8.12 11.06 8.07
CA TYR A 67 -9.43 10.48 7.83
C TYR A 67 -9.68 9.35 8.81
N ARG A 68 -10.88 9.35 9.40
CA ARG A 68 -11.38 8.26 10.24
C ARG A 68 -12.74 7.81 9.74
N CYS A 69 -12.97 6.51 9.79
CA CYS A 69 -14.30 5.94 9.70
C CYS A 69 -14.52 4.88 10.79
N VAL A 70 -15.75 4.80 11.26
CA VAL A 70 -16.23 3.69 12.09
C VAL A 70 -16.56 2.53 11.16
N GLN A 71 -16.00 1.36 11.42
CA GLN A 71 -16.36 0.14 10.67
C GLN A 71 -17.77 -0.27 11.05
N ARG A 72 -18.66 -0.28 10.06
CA ARG A 72 -20.01 -0.83 10.15
C ARG A 72 -20.10 -2.09 9.30
N LEU A 73 -21.18 -2.86 9.49
CA LEU A 73 -21.43 -4.10 8.74
C LEU A 73 -21.39 -3.90 7.20
N HIS A 74 -21.76 -2.71 6.72
CA HIS A 74 -21.85 -2.38 5.29
C HIS A 74 -20.73 -1.46 4.78
N GLY A 75 -19.59 -1.40 5.48
CA GLY A 75 -18.42 -0.63 5.05
C GLY A 75 -18.06 0.54 5.96
N CYS A 76 -17.39 1.54 5.39
CA CYS A 76 -16.87 2.70 6.11
C CYS A 76 -16.96 3.92 5.20
N ASP A 77 -17.50 5.02 5.73
CA ASP A 77 -17.48 6.33 5.08
C ASP A 77 -16.48 7.22 5.84
N PRO A 78 -15.31 7.54 5.24
CA PRO A 78 -14.25 8.27 5.92
C PRO A 78 -14.50 9.78 5.92
N ALA A 79 -14.56 10.37 7.12
CA ALA A 79 -14.57 11.80 7.31
C ALA A 79 -13.19 12.31 7.72
N VAL A 80 -12.83 13.52 7.30
CA VAL A 80 -11.68 14.24 7.86
C VAL A 80 -12.01 14.61 9.29
N ILE A 81 -11.18 14.17 10.24
CA ILE A 81 -11.33 14.51 11.66
C ILE A 81 -10.36 15.60 12.11
N ALA A 82 -9.26 15.79 11.38
CA ALA A 82 -8.27 16.82 11.64
C ALA A 82 -7.38 17.05 10.42
N THR A 83 -6.85 18.26 10.31
CA THR A 83 -5.65 18.58 9.51
C THR A 83 -4.57 18.98 10.51
N THR A 84 -3.41 18.32 10.46
CA THR A 84 -2.33 18.52 11.42
C THR A 84 -1.00 18.75 10.72
N VAL A 85 0.00 19.25 11.45
CA VAL A 85 1.39 19.28 10.99
C VAL A 85 1.87 17.86 10.66
N ASN A 86 2.68 17.72 9.62
CA ASN A 86 3.35 16.47 9.28
C ASN A 86 4.51 16.16 10.25
N ASP A 87 4.18 15.89 11.52
CA ASP A 87 5.13 15.50 12.59
C ASP A 87 5.23 13.98 12.78
N GLY A 88 4.47 13.21 11.97
CA GLY A 88 4.49 11.75 11.97
C GLY A 88 3.61 11.10 13.03
N ARG A 89 2.80 11.86 13.80
CA ARG A 89 1.99 11.29 14.88
C ARG A 89 0.67 12.04 15.11
N TYR A 90 -0.38 11.29 15.44
CA TYR A 90 -1.63 11.86 15.92
C TYR A 90 -2.26 10.98 17.00
N ILE A 91 -2.89 11.60 18.01
CA ILE A 91 -3.68 10.90 19.01
C ILE A 91 -5.14 11.23 18.79
N ASP A 92 -5.92 10.22 18.47
CA ASP A 92 -7.35 10.33 18.27
C ASP A 92 -8.11 9.80 19.48
N SER A 93 -8.71 10.70 20.26
CA SER A 93 -9.67 10.32 21.30
C SER A 93 -11.05 10.22 20.67
N THR A 94 -11.51 8.99 20.42
CA THR A 94 -12.67 8.78 19.53
C THR A 94 -14.01 9.16 20.15
N GLY A 95 -14.07 9.26 21.48
CA GLY A 95 -15.31 9.44 22.23
C GLY A 95 -16.19 8.19 22.28
N HIS A 96 -15.79 7.10 21.61
CA HIS A 96 -16.51 5.83 21.67
C HIS A 96 -16.13 5.04 22.91
N THR A 97 -17.12 4.26 23.36
CA THR A 97 -16.98 3.27 24.44
C THR A 97 -17.57 1.96 23.96
N GLY A 98 -16.94 0.85 24.31
CA GLY A 98 -17.42 -0.49 23.99
C GLY A 98 -16.77 -1.07 22.72
N PRO A 99 -17.40 -2.08 22.09
CA PRO A 99 -16.83 -2.77 20.95
C PRO A 99 -17.06 -2.00 19.67
N VAL A 100 -15.97 -1.69 18.97
CA VAL A 100 -16.02 -0.94 17.72
C VAL A 100 -14.73 -1.15 16.93
N GLY A 101 -14.84 -1.13 15.59
CA GLY A 101 -13.69 -1.07 14.69
C GLY A 101 -13.53 0.33 14.14
N PHE A 102 -12.29 0.81 14.02
CA PHE A 102 -11.96 2.05 13.34
C PHE A 102 -10.99 1.77 12.19
N ARG A 103 -11.16 2.53 11.11
CA ARG A 103 -10.23 2.58 9.99
C ARG A 103 -9.76 4.01 9.78
N TYR A 104 -8.47 4.14 9.51
CA TYR A 104 -7.78 5.40 9.32
C TYR A 104 -7.06 5.44 8.00
N ARG A 105 -6.94 6.64 7.45
CA ARG A 105 -6.10 6.97 6.31
C ARG A 105 -5.52 8.36 6.53
N VAL A 106 -4.27 8.56 6.15
CA VAL A 106 -3.64 9.89 6.16
C VAL A 106 -3.38 10.31 4.73
N CYS A 107 -3.62 11.58 4.42
CA CYS A 107 -3.38 12.15 3.09
C CYS A 107 -2.56 13.44 3.22
N GLU A 108 -1.74 13.72 2.21
CA GLU A 108 -1.10 15.03 2.10
C GLU A 108 -2.15 16.11 1.84
N ALA A 109 -2.17 17.17 2.65
CA ALA A 109 -3.19 18.19 2.54
C ALA A 109 -3.16 18.87 1.18
N GLY A 110 -4.33 18.99 0.54
CA GLY A 110 -4.47 19.61 -0.78
C GLY A 110 -4.03 18.73 -1.96
N THR A 111 -3.70 17.45 -1.74
CA THR A 111 -3.34 16.51 -2.82
C THR A 111 -4.14 15.21 -2.71
N PRO A 112 -4.21 14.38 -3.78
CA PRO A 112 -4.82 13.05 -3.71
C PRO A 112 -3.88 11.99 -3.12
N THR A 113 -2.66 12.34 -2.70
CA THR A 113 -1.66 11.40 -2.20
C THR A 113 -2.02 10.92 -0.80
N CYS A 114 -2.41 9.66 -0.67
CA CYS A 114 -2.84 9.06 0.59
C CYS A 114 -2.11 7.76 0.93
N SER A 115 -2.09 7.41 2.21
CA SER A 115 -1.68 6.10 2.70
C SER A 115 -2.66 4.99 2.32
N LYS A 116 -2.23 3.73 2.45
CA LYS A 116 -3.17 2.62 2.63
C LYS A 116 -3.93 2.78 3.95
N THR A 117 -5.09 2.15 4.07
CA THR A 117 -5.88 2.20 5.30
C THR A 117 -5.26 1.33 6.40
N ALA A 118 -5.22 1.84 7.62
CA ALA A 118 -4.87 1.09 8.84
C ALA A 118 -6.12 0.90 9.70
N GLY A 119 -6.25 -0.24 10.38
CA GLY A 119 -7.43 -0.57 11.18
C GLY A 119 -7.08 -0.98 12.61
N VAL A 120 -7.98 -0.69 13.53
CA VAL A 120 -7.93 -1.16 14.93
C VAL A 120 -9.31 -1.63 15.34
N ILE A 121 -9.36 -2.68 16.16
CA ILE A 121 -10.59 -3.24 16.70
C ILE A 121 -10.49 -3.18 18.22
N PHE A 122 -11.51 -2.63 18.86
CA PHE A 122 -11.70 -2.68 20.30
C PHE A 122 -12.68 -3.82 20.59
N PRO A 123 -12.25 -4.91 21.26
CA PRO A 123 -13.14 -5.98 21.66
C PRO A 123 -14.02 -5.56 22.85
N HIS A 124 -15.03 -6.40 23.13
CA HIS A 124 -15.85 -6.33 24.35
C HIS A 124 -15.00 -6.41 25.61
#